data_AF-A0A1B1S8B7-F1
#
_entry.id   AF-A0A1B1S8B7-F1
#
_cell.length_a   1.000
_cell.length_b   1.000
_cell.length_c   1.000
_cell.angle_alpha   90.00
_cell.angle_beta   90.00
_cell.angle_gamma   90.00
#
_symmetry.space_group_name_H-M   'P 1'
#
loop_
_entity.id
_entity.type
_entity.pdbx_description
1 polymer ?
#
loop_
_entity_poly.entity_id
_entity_poly.type
_entity_poly.pdbx_seq_one_letter_code
_entity_poly.pdbx_strand_id
1 'polypeptide(L)'
;MLDTMRGYEMNSFAKFLHSTFDEVAGADIVQANIERYAVGTSSRYGGSAIFWQVDQFGRIRSGQIIGYDATSGKRNHKQQNWVHSVMQENYPDYKLEQCYFGSHLINSADKVVAEIHQEWDAIPNMQKCEVEPIIYLFESPKAAVIMSIALMWGGCRMTEVPMATCSCGNLNPSLDSRKNPYNKIQVLKNRKVVLFPDNGKFEDWKAKGEQLKGFCKEVWISTAMERNLHPHAIDCEIEDGDGFDDVILRYVQAGKPIWDLIITCYGYHGQWQIV
;
A
#
# COMPACT_ATOMS: atom_id res chain seq x y z
N MET A 1 -1.68 17.85 9.46
CA MET A 1 -2.06 16.43 9.36
C MET A 1 -3.13 16.07 10.39
N LEU A 2 -2.85 16.18 11.69
CA LEU A 2 -3.82 15.79 12.74
C LEU A 2 -5.19 16.48 12.59
N ASP A 3 -5.22 17.77 12.25
CA ASP A 3 -6.47 18.51 12.01
C ASP A 3 -7.30 17.99 10.82
N THR A 4 -6.72 17.16 9.97
CA THR A 4 -7.41 16.53 8.83
C THR A 4 -7.81 15.09 9.11
N MET A 5 -7.32 14.45 10.17
CA MET A 5 -7.67 13.08 10.54
C MET A 5 -8.99 13.04 11.34
N ARG A 6 -10.01 13.66 10.74
CA ARG A 6 -11.37 13.83 11.27
C ARG A 6 -12.31 14.18 10.12
N GLY A 7 -13.60 14.32 10.39
CA GLY A 7 -14.58 14.68 9.38
C GLY A 7 -14.82 13.56 8.36
N TYR A 8 -14.73 12.30 8.80
CA TYR A 8 -14.85 11.16 7.89
C TYR A 8 -16.28 10.99 7.34
N GLU A 9 -17.27 11.60 7.97
CA GLU A 9 -18.66 11.67 7.50
C GLU A 9 -18.83 12.41 6.16
N MET A 10 -17.89 13.30 5.83
CA MET A 10 -17.84 14.01 4.55
C MET A 10 -16.77 13.45 3.61
N ASN A 11 -15.85 12.61 4.08
CA ASN A 11 -14.77 12.06 3.28
C ASN A 11 -15.27 10.94 2.35
N SER A 12 -15.33 11.20 1.04
CA SER A 12 -15.94 10.26 0.09
C SER A 12 -15.21 8.91 0.02
N PHE A 13 -13.89 8.88 0.22
CA PHE A 13 -13.14 7.64 0.28
C PHE A 13 -13.42 6.86 1.56
N ALA A 14 -13.45 7.52 2.72
CA ALA A 14 -13.79 6.87 3.98
C ALA A 14 -15.20 6.27 3.95
N LYS A 15 -16.18 7.02 3.43
CA LYS A 15 -17.55 6.54 3.24
C LYS A 15 -17.62 5.29 2.37
N PHE A 16 -16.88 5.29 1.26
CA PHE A 16 -16.79 4.15 0.37
C PHE A 16 -16.19 2.92 1.06
N LEU A 17 -15.10 3.10 1.83
CA LEU A 17 -14.51 1.99 2.57
C LEU A 17 -15.48 1.41 3.60
N HIS A 18 -16.16 2.27 4.38
CA HIS A 18 -17.13 1.83 5.36
C HIS A 18 -18.32 1.10 4.72
N SER A 19 -18.90 1.64 3.63
CA SER A 19 -20.00 0.97 2.95
C SER A 19 -19.62 -0.36 2.31
N THR A 20 -18.33 -0.57 2.03
CA THR A 20 -17.85 -1.79 1.35
C THR A 20 -17.40 -2.86 2.33
N PHE A 21 -16.73 -2.47 3.42
CA PHE A 21 -16.00 -3.40 4.28
C PHE A 21 -16.59 -3.55 5.69
N ASP A 22 -17.46 -2.66 6.16
CA ASP A 22 -17.94 -2.73 7.56
C ASP A 22 -18.68 -4.04 7.86
N GLU A 23 -19.52 -4.52 6.95
CA GLU A 23 -20.29 -5.75 7.14
C GLU A 23 -19.45 -7.03 7.06
N VAL A 24 -18.34 -6.99 6.31
CA VAL A 24 -17.50 -8.19 6.04
C VAL A 24 -16.25 -8.25 6.91
N ALA A 25 -15.58 -7.13 7.11
CA ALA A 25 -14.33 -7.01 7.86
C ALA A 25 -14.53 -6.40 9.25
N GLY A 26 -15.56 -5.58 9.44
CA GLY A 26 -15.79 -4.82 10.67
C GLY A 26 -15.37 -3.36 10.56
N ALA A 27 -16.22 -2.47 11.07
CA ALA A 27 -16.00 -1.02 11.01
C ALA A 27 -14.76 -0.56 11.79
N ASP A 28 -14.36 -1.31 12.82
CA ASP A 28 -13.14 -1.09 13.59
C ASP A 28 -11.88 -1.34 12.75
N ILE A 29 -11.87 -2.40 11.92
CA ILE A 29 -10.78 -2.66 10.98
C ILE A 29 -10.68 -1.53 9.95
N VAL A 30 -11.82 -1.09 9.39
CA VAL A 30 -11.84 -0.01 8.41
C VAL A 30 -11.30 1.29 9.02
N GLN A 31 -11.83 1.69 10.17
CA GLN A 31 -11.42 2.93 10.85
C GLN A 31 -9.94 2.87 11.27
N ALA A 32 -9.49 1.73 11.82
CA ALA A 32 -8.09 1.55 12.19
C ALA A 32 -7.15 1.71 11.00
N ASN A 33 -7.53 1.24 9.80
CA ASN A 33 -6.73 1.41 8.58
C ASN A 33 -6.72 2.86 8.10
N ILE A 34 -7.85 3.57 8.13
CA ILE A 34 -7.93 5.00 7.80
C ILE A 34 -6.97 5.80 8.70
N GLU A 35 -6.98 5.55 10.00
CA GLU A 35 -6.13 6.24 10.97
C GLU A 35 -4.66 5.85 10.81
N ARG A 36 -4.37 4.54 10.74
CA ARG A 36 -3.01 4.00 10.65
C ARG A 36 -2.27 4.52 9.42
N TYR A 37 -2.95 4.59 8.28
CA TYR A 37 -2.36 5.13 7.05
C TYR A 37 -2.32 6.66 6.98
N ALA A 38 -2.78 7.34 8.03
CA ALA A 38 -2.94 8.79 8.05
C ALA A 38 -3.75 9.27 6.84
N VAL A 39 -4.91 8.65 6.59
CA VAL A 39 -5.87 9.16 5.61
C VAL A 39 -6.61 10.33 6.24
N GLY A 40 -6.42 11.53 5.69
CA GLY A 40 -7.09 12.75 6.13
C GLY A 40 -8.27 13.15 5.24
N THR A 41 -8.96 14.19 5.65
CA THR A 41 -10.09 14.81 4.95
C THR A 41 -9.73 16.23 4.53
N SER A 42 -9.92 16.54 3.25
CA SER A 42 -9.83 17.89 2.71
C SER A 42 -11.21 18.45 2.44
N SER A 43 -11.43 19.73 2.74
CA SER A 43 -12.63 20.47 2.31
C SER A 43 -12.71 20.64 0.79
N ARG A 44 -11.60 20.43 0.06
CA ARG A 44 -11.59 20.45 -1.40
C ARG A 44 -12.44 19.31 -1.95
N TYR A 45 -13.06 19.58 -3.10
CA TYR A 45 -13.85 18.60 -3.85
C TYR A 45 -15.01 18.00 -3.04
N GLY A 46 -15.55 18.74 -2.07
CA GLY A 46 -16.71 18.31 -1.28
C GLY A 46 -16.40 17.25 -0.22
N GLY A 47 -15.15 17.12 0.21
CA GLY A 47 -14.73 16.10 1.19
C GLY A 47 -13.86 15.00 0.54
N SER A 48 -12.71 15.39 0.02
CA SER A 48 -11.78 14.44 -0.61
C SER A 48 -10.79 13.84 0.39
N ALA A 49 -10.25 12.67 0.04
CA ALA A 49 -9.19 12.05 0.83
C ALA A 49 -7.87 12.78 0.67
N ILE A 50 -7.11 12.86 1.76
CA ILE A 50 -5.70 13.23 1.78
C ILE A 50 -4.90 12.00 2.15
N PHE A 51 -4.06 11.51 1.24
CA PHE A 51 -3.09 10.46 1.52
C PHE A 51 -1.79 11.11 1.97
N TRP A 52 -1.59 11.23 3.28
CA TRP A 52 -0.39 11.85 3.84
C TRP A 52 0.84 10.97 3.59
N GLN A 53 1.89 11.58 3.04
CA GLN A 53 3.18 10.94 2.86
C GLN A 53 4.02 11.22 4.11
N VAL A 54 4.14 10.21 4.97
CA VAL A 54 4.97 10.25 6.18
C VAL A 54 6.10 9.24 6.00
N ASP A 55 7.34 9.69 6.14
CA ASP A 55 8.50 8.82 5.90
C ASP A 55 8.76 7.86 7.06
N GLN A 56 9.72 6.93 6.89
CA GLN A 56 10.05 5.96 7.94
C GLN A 56 10.61 6.57 9.23
N PHE A 57 10.86 7.88 9.26
CA PHE A 57 11.30 8.61 10.45
C PHE A 57 10.17 9.43 11.08
N GLY A 58 8.93 9.30 10.59
CA GLY A 58 7.77 10.02 11.10
C GLY A 58 7.66 11.47 10.59
N ARG A 59 8.47 11.87 9.61
CA ARG A 59 8.43 13.24 9.06
C ARG A 59 7.34 13.33 7.99
N ILE A 60 6.49 14.34 8.09
CA ILE A 60 5.48 14.64 7.06
C ILE A 60 6.17 15.25 5.85
N ARG A 61 6.05 14.60 4.70
CA ARG A 61 6.79 14.88 3.45
C ARG A 61 5.96 15.42 2.31
N SER A 62 4.66 15.20 2.33
CA SER A 62 3.65 15.75 1.41
C SER A 62 2.28 15.20 1.78
N GLY A 63 1.25 15.49 0.99
CA GLY A 63 0.00 14.73 0.97
C GLY A 63 -0.65 14.83 -0.40
N GLN A 64 -1.23 13.73 -0.89
CA GLN A 64 -1.98 13.71 -2.14
C GLN A 64 -3.47 13.85 -1.85
N ILE A 65 -4.11 14.88 -2.41
CA ILE A 65 -5.55 15.11 -2.30
C ILE A 65 -6.21 14.47 -3.50
N ILE A 66 -7.16 13.54 -3.28
CA ILE A 66 -7.85 12.83 -4.35
C ILE A 66 -9.36 12.77 -4.06
N GLY A 67 -10.15 13.22 -5.02
CA GLY A 67 -11.60 13.03 -5.03
C GLY A 67 -11.98 11.63 -5.51
N TYR A 68 -12.85 10.97 -4.74
CA TYR A 68 -13.48 9.70 -5.09
C TYR A 68 -14.99 9.84 -5.13
N ASP A 69 -15.64 8.99 -5.93
CA ASP A 69 -17.05 8.73 -5.80
C ASP A 69 -17.32 7.86 -4.56
N ALA A 70 -18.24 8.29 -3.69
CA ALA A 70 -18.47 7.65 -2.39
C ALA A 70 -19.18 6.29 -2.48
N THR A 71 -19.78 5.96 -3.63
CA THR A 71 -20.52 4.71 -3.83
C THR A 71 -19.66 3.67 -4.54
N SER A 72 -19.03 4.05 -5.65
CA SER A 72 -18.24 3.15 -6.49
C SER A 72 -16.76 3.09 -6.11
N GLY A 73 -16.26 4.05 -5.31
CA GLY A 73 -14.83 4.15 -5.00
C GLY A 73 -13.97 4.54 -6.20
N LYS A 74 -14.57 4.89 -7.35
CA LYS A 74 -13.85 5.31 -8.54
C LYS A 74 -13.25 6.71 -8.35
N ARG A 75 -12.00 6.87 -8.79
CA ARG A 75 -11.28 8.14 -8.72
C ARG A 75 -11.85 9.13 -9.73
N ASN A 76 -12.00 10.39 -9.32
CA ASN A 76 -12.23 11.49 -10.25
C ASN A 76 -10.88 12.09 -10.70
N HIS A 77 -10.48 11.81 -11.94
CA HIS A 77 -9.17 12.25 -12.48
C HIS A 77 -9.01 13.77 -12.56
N LYS A 78 -10.09 14.55 -12.49
CA LYS A 78 -10.06 16.02 -12.48
C LYS A 78 -9.97 16.60 -11.06
N GLN A 79 -10.18 15.78 -10.03
CA GLN A 79 -10.17 16.18 -8.63
C GLN A 79 -8.92 15.64 -7.94
N GLN A 80 -7.76 16.18 -8.32
CA GLN A 80 -6.50 15.84 -7.69
C GLN A 80 -5.68 17.09 -7.42
N ASN A 81 -4.96 17.09 -6.30
CA ASN A 81 -4.00 18.12 -5.97
C ASN A 81 -2.94 17.58 -5.01
N TRP A 82 -1.91 18.37 -4.76
CA TRP A 82 -0.95 18.11 -3.70
C TRP A 82 -1.09 19.14 -2.60
N VAL A 83 -0.97 18.70 -1.35
CA VAL A 83 -1.05 19.59 -0.18
C VAL A 83 -0.03 20.72 -0.29
N HIS A 84 1.21 20.43 -0.67
CA HIS A 84 2.25 21.46 -0.79
C HIS A 84 1.94 22.49 -1.88
N SER A 85 1.29 22.09 -2.99
CA SER A 85 0.82 23.03 -4.02
C SER A 85 -0.33 23.89 -3.49
N VAL A 86 -1.26 23.30 -2.75
CA VAL A 86 -2.39 24.00 -2.15
C VAL A 86 -1.96 25.00 -1.07
N MET A 87 -0.88 24.70 -0.35
CA MET A 87 -0.39 25.51 0.78
C MET A 87 0.83 26.36 0.42
N GLN A 88 1.17 26.49 -0.86
CA GLN A 88 2.40 27.15 -1.33
C GLN A 88 2.52 28.59 -0.81
N GLU A 89 1.41 29.34 -0.75
CA GLU A 89 1.40 30.72 -0.23
C GLU A 89 1.73 30.79 1.26
N ASN A 90 1.32 29.77 2.04
CA ASN A 90 1.58 29.72 3.48
C ASN A 90 2.98 29.19 3.80
N TYR A 91 3.58 28.44 2.87
CA TYR A 91 4.90 27.83 3.02
C TYR A 91 5.75 28.00 1.75
N PRO A 92 6.14 29.23 1.40
CA PRO A 92 6.85 29.52 0.14
C PRO A 92 8.22 28.85 0.05
N ASP A 93 8.87 28.60 1.19
CA ASP A 93 10.19 27.95 1.26
C ASP A 93 10.11 26.42 1.38
N TYR A 94 8.93 25.84 1.20
CA TYR A 94 8.74 24.39 1.28
C TYR A 94 9.55 23.66 0.22
N LYS A 95 10.43 22.76 0.68
CA LYS A 95 11.23 21.90 -0.20
C LYS A 95 10.57 20.53 -0.29
N LEU A 96 10.05 20.21 -1.47
CA LEU A 96 9.42 18.91 -1.71
C LEU A 96 10.45 17.77 -1.62
N GLU A 97 10.20 16.83 -0.72
CA GLU A 97 10.99 15.61 -0.56
C GLU A 97 10.05 14.44 -0.31
N GLN A 98 9.51 13.84 -1.38
CA GLN A 98 8.49 12.80 -1.28
C GLN A 98 9.04 11.48 -0.70
N CYS A 99 8.20 10.78 0.07
CA CYS A 99 8.36 9.38 0.45
C CYS A 99 7.25 8.51 -0.16
N TYR A 100 7.33 7.18 -0.01
CA TYR A 100 6.20 6.33 -0.36
C TYR A 100 5.09 6.49 0.68
N PHE A 101 3.84 6.39 0.23
CA PHE A 101 2.70 6.34 1.15
C PHE A 101 2.77 5.05 1.95
N GLY A 102 2.58 5.13 3.28
CA GLY A 102 2.72 3.99 4.19
C GLY A 102 4.15 3.71 4.69
N SER A 103 5.17 4.48 4.28
CA SER A 103 6.56 4.26 4.74
C SER A 103 6.73 4.31 6.26
N HIS A 104 5.94 5.12 6.97
CA HIS A 104 5.95 5.22 8.43
C HIS A 104 5.52 3.93 9.15
N LEU A 105 4.89 2.98 8.44
CA LEU A 105 4.41 1.72 9.02
C LEU A 105 5.51 0.67 9.21
N ILE A 106 6.64 0.79 8.51
CA ILE A 106 7.67 -0.25 8.50
C ILE A 106 8.26 -0.51 9.89
N ASN A 107 8.49 0.55 10.68
CA ASN A 107 9.05 0.42 12.04
C ASN A 107 8.06 -0.25 13.00
N SER A 108 6.75 -0.12 12.74
CA SER A 108 5.74 -0.81 13.54
C SER A 108 5.71 -2.30 13.20
N ALA A 109 5.85 -2.63 11.92
CA ALA A 109 5.96 -4.03 11.48
C ALA A 109 7.23 -4.70 12.02
N ASP A 110 8.36 -3.97 12.09
CA ASP A 110 9.59 -4.46 12.72
C ASP A 110 9.38 -4.87 14.18
N LYS A 111 8.65 -4.06 14.94
CA LYS A 111 8.32 -4.35 16.34
C LYS A 111 7.44 -5.58 16.47
N VAL A 112 6.40 -5.70 15.64
CA VAL A 112 5.54 -6.89 15.61
C VAL A 112 6.35 -8.14 15.31
N VAL A 113 7.26 -8.10 14.33
CA VAL A 113 8.11 -9.25 14.00
C VAL A 113 9.03 -9.62 15.17
N ALA A 114 9.61 -8.64 15.85
CA ALA A 114 10.42 -8.89 17.05
C ALA A 114 9.59 -9.54 18.18
N GLU A 115 8.35 -9.11 18.37
CA GLU A 115 7.41 -9.72 19.32
C GLU A 115 7.07 -11.17 18.94
N ILE A 116 6.83 -11.45 17.65
CA ILE A 116 6.61 -12.81 17.13
C ILE A 116 7.82 -13.70 17.41
N HIS A 117 9.04 -13.22 17.14
CA HIS A 117 10.25 -13.99 17.44
C HIS A 117 10.39 -14.27 18.93
N GLN A 118 10.08 -13.29 19.78
CA GLN A 118 10.09 -13.47 21.23
C GLN A 118 9.07 -14.51 21.70
N GLU A 119 7.86 -14.51 21.14
CA GLU A 119 6.84 -15.52 21.41
C GLU A 119 7.32 -16.92 21.00
N TRP A 120 7.91 -17.06 19.81
CA TRP A 120 8.42 -18.35 19.33
C TRP A 120 9.60 -18.88 20.14
N ASP A 121 10.50 -18.00 20.56
CA ASP A 121 11.65 -18.35 21.42
C ASP A 121 11.21 -18.90 22.78
N ALA A 122 10.02 -18.54 23.26
CA ALA A 122 9.44 -19.06 24.49
C ALA A 122 8.77 -20.44 24.33
N ILE A 123 8.55 -20.92 23.11
CA ILE A 123 7.89 -22.21 22.84
C ILE A 123 8.95 -23.33 22.79
N PRO A 124 8.92 -24.32 23.71
CA PRO A 124 9.88 -25.43 23.68
C PRO A 124 9.82 -26.23 22.38
N ASN A 125 10.99 -26.57 21.82
CA ASN A 125 11.15 -27.37 20.60
C ASN A 125 10.54 -26.74 19.32
N MET A 126 10.22 -25.45 19.32
CA MET A 126 9.78 -24.74 18.12
C MET A 126 10.91 -24.66 17.11
N GLN A 127 10.67 -25.10 15.88
CA GLN A 127 11.61 -24.87 14.78
C GLN A 127 11.58 -23.39 14.43
N LYS A 128 12.69 -22.69 14.69
CA LYS A 128 12.80 -21.27 14.40
C LYS A 128 12.82 -21.05 12.88
N CYS A 129 11.98 -20.14 12.40
CA CYS A 129 12.09 -19.57 11.06
C CYS A 129 12.33 -18.07 11.18
N GLU A 130 13.15 -17.51 10.28
CA GLU A 130 13.37 -16.08 10.21
C GLU A 130 12.19 -15.46 9.45
N VAL A 131 11.30 -14.78 10.16
CA VAL A 131 10.30 -13.89 9.56
C VAL A 131 10.77 -12.44 9.62
N GLU A 132 10.46 -11.68 8.59
CA GLU A 132 10.71 -10.25 8.49
C GLU A 132 9.49 -9.54 7.86
N PRO A 133 9.32 -8.23 8.07
CA PRO A 133 8.26 -7.51 7.39
C PRO A 133 8.43 -7.54 5.88
N ILE A 134 7.33 -7.73 5.16
CA ILE A 134 7.31 -7.73 3.70
C ILE A 134 6.65 -6.44 3.21
N ILE A 135 7.31 -5.70 2.33
CA ILE A 135 6.73 -4.49 1.73
C ILE A 135 5.95 -4.88 0.48
N TYR A 136 4.65 -4.60 0.44
CA TYR A 136 3.83 -4.76 -0.76
C TYR A 136 3.70 -3.40 -1.44
N LEU A 137 4.29 -3.23 -2.62
CA LEU A 137 4.41 -1.94 -3.27
C LEU A 137 3.44 -1.83 -4.44
N PHE A 138 2.48 -0.91 -4.30
CA PHE A 138 1.43 -0.62 -5.28
C PHE A 138 1.69 0.70 -6.02
N GLU A 139 0.97 0.91 -7.13
CA GLU A 139 0.91 2.23 -7.75
C GLU A 139 0.13 3.23 -6.90
N SER A 140 -1.08 2.86 -6.47
CA SER A 140 -2.03 3.80 -5.85
C SER A 140 -2.15 3.65 -4.33
N PRO A 141 -2.37 4.75 -3.58
CA PRO A 141 -2.61 4.68 -2.14
C PRO A 141 -3.95 4.02 -1.79
N LYS A 142 -4.96 4.09 -2.69
CA LYS A 142 -6.22 3.33 -2.58
C LYS A 142 -5.94 1.84 -2.45
N ALA A 143 -5.09 1.31 -3.33
CA ALA A 143 -4.73 -0.10 -3.34
C ALA A 143 -4.03 -0.53 -2.04
N ALA A 144 -3.10 0.28 -1.55
CA ALA A 144 -2.42 0.01 -0.29
C ALA A 144 -3.38 -0.06 0.91
N VAL A 145 -4.34 0.87 1.01
CA VAL A 145 -5.33 0.86 2.11
C VAL A 145 -6.27 -0.34 2.00
N ILE A 146 -6.81 -0.64 0.80
CA ILE A 146 -7.70 -1.78 0.59
C ILE A 146 -6.98 -3.11 0.90
N MET A 147 -5.73 -3.25 0.44
CA MET A 147 -4.93 -4.44 0.74
C MET A 147 -4.70 -4.59 2.25
N SER A 148 -4.47 -3.50 2.98
CA SER A 148 -4.29 -3.55 4.43
C SER A 148 -5.57 -3.94 5.17
N ILE A 149 -6.74 -3.45 4.75
CA ILE A 149 -8.04 -3.90 5.28
C ILE A 149 -8.21 -5.40 5.03
N ALA A 150 -7.92 -5.86 3.81
CA ALA A 150 -8.02 -7.25 3.41
C ALA A 150 -7.12 -8.18 4.25
N LEU A 151 -5.87 -7.78 4.50
CA LEU A 151 -4.93 -8.50 5.36
C LEU A 151 -5.41 -8.57 6.82
N MET A 152 -5.89 -7.46 7.37
CA MET A 152 -6.41 -7.42 8.74
C MET A 152 -7.68 -8.25 8.89
N TRP A 153 -8.58 -8.21 7.90
CA TRP A 153 -9.75 -9.08 7.85
C TRP A 153 -9.35 -10.56 7.86
N GLY A 154 -8.28 -10.93 7.15
CA GLY A 154 -7.70 -12.27 7.18
C GLY A 154 -6.95 -12.65 8.46
N GLY A 155 -6.84 -11.75 9.44
CA GLY A 155 -6.16 -12.00 10.71
C GLY A 155 -4.64 -11.82 10.68
N CYS A 156 -4.07 -11.20 9.63
CA CYS A 156 -2.64 -10.93 9.57
C CYS A 156 -2.20 -9.94 10.66
N ARG A 157 -1.04 -10.19 11.27
CA ARG A 157 -0.48 -9.39 12.39
C ARG A 157 0.18 -8.07 11.96
N MET A 158 -0.05 -7.59 10.73
CA MET A 158 0.61 -6.40 10.17
C MET A 158 2.10 -6.59 9.84
N THR A 159 2.47 -7.81 9.45
CA THR A 159 3.81 -8.16 8.95
C THR A 159 3.97 -7.83 7.47
N GLU A 160 2.87 -7.79 6.72
CA GLU A 160 2.81 -7.28 5.37
C GLU A 160 2.47 -5.78 5.42
N VAL A 161 3.28 -4.96 4.75
CA VAL A 161 3.18 -3.51 4.78
C VAL A 161 2.85 -2.99 3.38
N PRO A 162 1.56 -2.87 3.02
CA PRO A 162 1.16 -2.20 1.80
C PRO A 162 1.64 -0.75 1.79
N MET A 163 2.35 -0.38 0.72
CA MET A 163 2.84 0.96 0.45
C MET A 163 2.48 1.36 -0.97
N ALA A 164 2.47 2.66 -1.26
CA ALA A 164 2.21 3.14 -2.62
C ALA A 164 3.27 4.13 -3.11
N THR A 165 3.64 3.96 -4.38
CA THR A 165 4.55 4.84 -5.10
C THR A 165 3.89 6.13 -5.58
N CYS A 166 2.55 6.16 -5.64
CA CYS A 166 1.72 7.22 -6.22
C CYS A 166 1.98 7.46 -7.73
N SER A 167 2.75 6.58 -8.38
CA SER A 167 3.04 6.45 -9.82
C SER A 167 4.23 5.50 -9.97
N CYS A 168 4.18 4.56 -10.93
CA CYS A 168 5.30 3.64 -11.20
C CYS A 168 6.65 4.36 -11.45
N GLY A 169 6.64 5.59 -11.99
CA GLY A 169 7.84 6.41 -12.21
C GLY A 169 8.57 6.81 -10.93
N ASN A 170 7.91 6.76 -9.77
CA ASN A 170 8.50 7.07 -8.47
C ASN A 170 9.36 5.94 -7.89
N LEU A 171 9.32 4.74 -8.48
CA LEU A 171 10.32 3.71 -8.24
C LEU A 171 11.50 3.94 -9.20
N ASN A 172 12.49 4.68 -8.72
CA ASN A 172 13.65 5.08 -9.52
C ASN A 172 14.95 5.01 -8.70
N PRO A 173 15.55 3.82 -8.56
CA PRO A 173 16.71 3.60 -7.71
C PRO A 173 18.04 3.95 -8.40
N SER A 174 18.20 5.20 -8.83
CA SER A 174 19.46 5.74 -9.38
C SER A 174 20.62 5.67 -8.38
N LEU A 175 21.87 5.77 -8.86
CA LEU A 175 23.06 5.77 -7.99
C LEU A 175 23.00 6.84 -6.90
N ASP A 176 22.51 8.04 -7.22
CA ASP A 176 22.39 9.13 -6.25
C ASP A 176 21.31 8.85 -5.20
N SER A 177 20.17 8.29 -5.63
CA SER A 177 19.10 7.90 -4.71
C SER A 177 19.55 6.82 -3.72
N ARG A 178 20.40 5.88 -4.16
CA ARG A 178 20.97 4.81 -3.32
C ARG A 178 21.95 5.35 -2.28
N LYS A 179 22.65 6.45 -2.57
CA LYS A 179 23.60 7.09 -1.64
C LYS A 179 22.91 8.06 -0.67
N ASN A 180 21.78 8.66 -1.06
CA ASN A 180 21.07 9.60 -0.20
C ASN A 180 20.25 8.85 0.88
N PRO A 181 20.62 8.95 2.18
CA PRO A 181 19.94 8.24 3.27
C PRO A 181 18.50 8.71 3.52
N TYR A 182 18.11 9.86 2.97
CA TYR A 182 16.76 10.40 3.10
C TYR A 182 15.89 10.15 1.88
N ASN A 183 16.43 9.55 0.81
CA ASN A 183 15.65 9.23 -0.37
C ASN A 183 14.57 8.17 -0.03
N LYS A 184 13.39 8.32 -0.65
CA LYS A 184 12.26 7.39 -0.51
C LYS A 184 12.60 5.91 -0.68
N ILE A 185 13.55 5.56 -1.56
CA ILE A 185 13.92 4.16 -1.76
C ILE A 185 14.57 3.53 -0.54
N GLN A 186 15.14 4.32 0.39
CA GLN A 186 15.89 3.79 1.53
C GLN A 186 15.04 2.93 2.47
N VAL A 187 13.71 3.12 2.45
CA VAL A 187 12.77 2.24 3.18
C VAL A 187 12.80 0.79 2.68
N LEU A 188 13.22 0.55 1.42
CA LEU A 188 13.29 -0.76 0.79
C LEU A 188 14.64 -1.47 1.03
N LYS A 189 15.64 -0.77 1.56
CA LYS A 189 17.01 -1.28 1.68
C LYS A 189 17.07 -2.52 2.58
N ASN A 190 17.68 -3.60 2.09
CA ASN A 190 17.78 -4.88 2.80
C ASN A 190 16.43 -5.47 3.28
N ARG A 191 15.33 -5.15 2.58
CA ARG A 191 14.00 -5.72 2.86
C ARG A 191 13.55 -6.67 1.77
N LYS A 192 12.58 -7.52 2.10
CA LYS A 192 11.73 -8.21 1.12
C LYS A 192 10.68 -7.26 0.57
N VAL A 193 10.61 -7.17 -0.75
CA VAL A 193 9.65 -6.31 -1.47
C VAL A 193 8.88 -7.14 -2.48
N VAL A 194 7.56 -6.96 -2.54
CA VAL A 194 6.68 -7.52 -3.58
C VAL A 194 6.09 -6.38 -4.36
N LEU A 195 6.25 -6.40 -5.68
CA LEU A 195 5.68 -5.43 -6.60
C LEU A 195 4.29 -5.90 -7.02
N PHE A 196 3.30 -5.02 -6.94
CA PHE A 196 1.92 -5.25 -7.38
C PHE A 196 1.60 -4.34 -8.57
N PRO A 197 1.92 -4.76 -9.81
CA PRO A 197 1.56 -4.01 -11.01
C PRO A 197 0.05 -4.04 -11.25
N ASP A 198 -0.47 -2.97 -11.84
CA ASP A 198 -1.79 -2.96 -12.46
C ASP A 198 -1.78 -3.86 -13.71
N ASN A 199 -2.96 -4.27 -14.19
CA ASN A 199 -3.10 -5.09 -15.39
C ASN A 199 -2.38 -4.45 -16.60
N GLY A 200 -1.52 -5.22 -17.28
CA GLY A 200 -0.72 -4.77 -18.41
C GLY A 200 0.55 -3.99 -18.04
N LYS A 201 0.86 -3.85 -16.75
CA LYS A 201 2.07 -3.16 -16.25
C LYS A 201 3.15 -4.10 -15.71
N PHE A 202 3.00 -5.40 -15.89
CA PHE A 202 3.94 -6.39 -15.36
C PHE A 202 5.40 -6.17 -15.80
N GLU A 203 5.66 -6.08 -17.11
CA GLU A 203 7.03 -5.92 -17.62
C GLU A 203 7.65 -4.56 -17.22
N ASP A 204 6.84 -3.49 -17.19
CA ASP A 204 7.28 -2.17 -16.71
C ASP A 204 7.77 -2.25 -15.24
N TRP A 205 6.98 -2.86 -14.37
CA TRP A 205 7.33 -3.02 -12.95
C TRP A 205 8.46 -4.03 -12.72
N LYS A 206 8.53 -5.10 -13.51
CA LYS A 206 9.62 -6.05 -13.47
C LYS A 206 10.96 -5.38 -13.79
N ALA A 207 11.02 -4.56 -14.84
CA ALA A 207 12.20 -3.77 -15.18
C ALA A 207 12.60 -2.79 -14.06
N LYS A 208 11.64 -2.23 -13.32
CA LYS A 208 11.93 -1.43 -12.11
C LYS A 208 12.45 -2.28 -10.95
N GLY A 209 11.89 -3.47 -10.74
CA GLY A 209 12.34 -4.44 -9.75
C GLY A 209 13.79 -4.88 -9.96
N GLU A 210 14.19 -5.11 -11.21
CA GLU A 210 15.59 -5.48 -11.55
C GLU A 210 16.57 -4.38 -11.12
N GLN A 211 16.16 -3.12 -11.20
CA GLN A 211 16.96 -1.98 -10.75
C GLN A 211 17.10 -1.91 -9.22
N LEU A 212 16.44 -2.76 -8.45
CA LEU A 212 16.61 -2.88 -6.99
C LEU A 212 17.63 -3.97 -6.61
N LYS A 213 18.24 -4.65 -7.59
CA LYS A 213 19.29 -5.64 -7.36
C LYS A 213 20.46 -5.07 -6.55
N GLY A 214 20.88 -5.84 -5.55
CA GLY A 214 21.93 -5.45 -4.60
C GLY A 214 21.55 -4.30 -3.66
N PHE A 215 20.27 -3.92 -3.61
CA PHE A 215 19.76 -2.90 -2.71
C PHE A 215 18.67 -3.44 -1.78
N CYS A 216 17.71 -4.19 -2.31
CA CYS A 216 16.75 -4.98 -1.52
C CYS A 216 17.35 -6.36 -1.18
N LYS A 217 16.81 -7.02 -0.13
CA LYS A 217 17.20 -8.40 0.22
C LYS A 217 16.63 -9.39 -0.79
N GLU A 218 15.34 -9.24 -1.09
CA GLU A 218 14.63 -9.99 -2.13
C GLU A 218 13.64 -9.05 -2.81
N VAL A 219 13.42 -9.25 -4.11
CA VAL A 219 12.35 -8.57 -4.85
C VAL A 219 11.53 -9.59 -5.59
N TRP A 220 10.22 -9.53 -5.39
CA TRP A 220 9.23 -10.39 -6.01
C TRP A 220 8.27 -9.52 -6.83
N ILE A 221 7.64 -10.11 -7.84
CA ILE A 221 6.54 -9.47 -8.56
C ILE A 221 5.30 -10.36 -8.53
N SER A 222 4.17 -9.77 -8.18
CA SER A 222 2.88 -10.44 -8.22
C SER A 222 2.46 -10.67 -9.67
N THR A 223 2.00 -11.88 -9.97
CA THR A 223 1.39 -12.23 -11.26
C THR A 223 -0.12 -12.15 -11.22
N ALA A 224 -0.74 -11.76 -10.10
CA ALA A 224 -2.19 -11.80 -9.93
C ALA A 224 -2.94 -11.05 -11.05
N MET A 225 -2.40 -9.92 -11.52
CA MET A 225 -3.04 -9.15 -12.59
C MET A 225 -2.79 -9.70 -14.00
N GLU A 226 -1.92 -10.71 -14.17
CA GLU A 226 -1.55 -11.29 -15.45
C GLU A 226 -2.10 -12.71 -15.59
N ARG A 227 -3.31 -12.84 -16.15
CA ARG A 227 -4.05 -14.13 -16.25
C ARG A 227 -3.25 -15.26 -16.90
N ASN A 228 -2.36 -14.94 -17.83
CA ASN A 228 -1.56 -15.92 -18.55
C ASN A 228 -0.33 -16.40 -17.77
N LEU A 229 0.03 -15.70 -16.68
CA LEU A 229 1.19 -15.99 -15.84
C LEU A 229 0.79 -16.50 -14.46
N HIS A 230 -0.38 -16.11 -13.96
CA HIS A 230 -0.83 -16.50 -12.64
C HIS A 230 -1.25 -17.98 -12.58
N PRO A 231 -0.67 -18.80 -11.68
CA PRO A 231 -0.98 -20.23 -11.62
C PRO A 231 -2.36 -20.54 -11.06
N HIS A 232 -2.98 -19.59 -10.35
CA HIS A 232 -4.31 -19.73 -9.77
C HIS A 232 -5.35 -18.94 -10.58
N ALA A 233 -6.56 -19.46 -10.69
CA ALA A 233 -7.63 -18.74 -11.36
C ALA A 233 -8.09 -17.57 -10.49
N ILE A 234 -8.13 -16.36 -11.06
CA ILE A 234 -8.84 -15.22 -10.48
C ILE A 234 -10.27 -15.21 -11.03
N ASP A 235 -11.22 -15.47 -10.13
CA ASP A 235 -12.64 -15.65 -10.41
C ASP A 235 -13.39 -14.30 -10.42
N CYS A 236 -12.90 -13.37 -11.22
CA CYS A 236 -13.62 -12.17 -11.64
C CYS A 236 -13.06 -11.69 -12.97
N GLU A 237 -13.73 -10.76 -13.65
CA GLU A 237 -13.13 -10.05 -14.79
C GLU A 237 -12.02 -9.09 -14.31
N ILE A 238 -10.99 -8.92 -15.14
CA ILE A 238 -9.87 -8.00 -14.93
C ILE A 238 -9.87 -7.13 -16.17
N GLU A 239 -10.19 -5.86 -15.99
CA GLU A 239 -10.27 -4.85 -17.03
C GLU A 239 -8.91 -4.17 -17.23
N ASP A 240 -8.75 -3.47 -18.35
CA ASP A 240 -7.55 -2.69 -18.64
C ASP A 240 -7.37 -1.58 -17.60
N GLY A 241 -6.22 -1.56 -16.94
CA GLY A 241 -5.90 -0.59 -15.89
C GLY A 241 -6.45 -0.95 -14.50
N ASP A 242 -7.07 -2.11 -14.32
CA ASP A 242 -7.40 -2.61 -12.99
C ASP A 242 -6.13 -2.80 -12.15
N GLY A 243 -6.21 -2.38 -10.88
CA GLY A 243 -5.28 -2.79 -9.84
C GLY A 243 -5.77 -4.04 -9.11
N PHE A 244 -4.91 -4.60 -8.26
CA PHE A 244 -5.30 -5.74 -7.42
C PHE A 244 -6.42 -5.39 -6.42
N ASP A 245 -6.54 -4.13 -6.03
CA ASP A 245 -7.65 -3.67 -5.21
C ASP A 245 -9.01 -3.73 -5.92
N ASP A 246 -9.05 -3.53 -7.23
CA ASP A 246 -10.30 -3.68 -7.99
C ASP A 246 -10.75 -5.15 -8.03
N VAL A 247 -9.82 -6.12 -8.01
CA VAL A 247 -10.11 -7.55 -7.84
C VAL A 247 -10.67 -7.84 -6.45
N ILE A 248 -10.04 -7.32 -5.39
CA ILE A 248 -10.53 -7.45 -4.00
C ILE A 248 -11.96 -6.91 -3.90
N LEU A 249 -12.22 -5.73 -4.46
CA LEU A 249 -13.55 -5.11 -4.43
C LEU A 249 -14.61 -5.96 -5.15
N ARG A 250 -14.30 -6.54 -6.31
CA ARG A 250 -15.23 -7.44 -7.02
C ARG A 250 -15.50 -8.72 -6.24
N TYR A 251 -14.51 -9.27 -5.54
CA TYR A 251 -14.71 -10.43 -4.67
C TYR A 251 -15.64 -10.09 -3.49
N VAL A 252 -15.42 -8.96 -2.83
CA VAL A 252 -16.27 -8.49 -1.73
C VAL A 252 -17.71 -8.29 -2.20
N GLN A 253 -17.92 -7.60 -3.33
CA GLN A 253 -19.25 -7.38 -3.90
C GLN A 253 -19.97 -8.68 -4.26
N ALA A 254 -19.23 -9.70 -4.68
CA ALA A 254 -19.76 -11.02 -5.00
C ALA A 254 -19.90 -11.96 -3.78
N GLY A 255 -19.57 -11.49 -2.57
CA GLY A 255 -19.59 -12.32 -1.35
C GLY A 255 -18.58 -13.46 -1.36
N LYS A 256 -17.50 -13.35 -2.13
CA LYS A 256 -16.46 -14.38 -2.27
C LYS A 256 -15.43 -14.26 -1.15
N PRO A 257 -14.88 -15.38 -0.64
CA PRO A 257 -13.77 -15.33 0.30
C PRO A 257 -12.55 -14.69 -0.37
N ILE A 258 -11.92 -13.74 0.30
CA ILE A 258 -10.73 -13.07 -0.23
C ILE A 258 -9.43 -13.70 0.27
N TRP A 259 -9.47 -14.61 1.24
CA TRP A 259 -8.26 -15.17 1.84
C TRP A 259 -7.42 -15.94 0.82
N ASP A 260 -8.06 -16.81 0.03
CA ASP A 260 -7.38 -17.55 -1.03
C ASP A 260 -6.76 -16.61 -2.07
N LEU A 261 -7.44 -15.50 -2.38
CA LEU A 261 -6.94 -14.44 -3.26
C LEU A 261 -5.68 -13.77 -2.68
N ILE A 262 -5.68 -13.43 -1.38
CA ILE A 262 -4.55 -12.79 -0.70
C ILE A 262 -3.35 -13.73 -0.61
N ILE A 263 -3.54 -14.98 -0.19
CA ILE A 263 -2.39 -15.90 -0.01
C ILE A 263 -1.78 -16.34 -1.34
N THR A 264 -2.55 -16.30 -2.43
CA THR A 264 -2.06 -16.64 -3.78
C THR A 264 -1.47 -15.45 -4.52
N CYS A 265 -1.76 -14.20 -4.13
CA CYS A 265 -1.25 -13.01 -4.83
C CYS A 265 0.25 -12.75 -4.65
N TYR A 266 0.87 -13.34 -3.62
CA TYR A 266 2.31 -13.29 -3.41
C TYR A 266 3.01 -14.10 -4.51
N GLY A 267 4.05 -13.52 -5.13
CA GLY A 267 4.80 -14.17 -6.21
C GLY A 267 5.14 -15.63 -5.87
N TYR A 268 4.50 -16.56 -6.57
CA TYR A 268 4.42 -17.97 -6.19
C TYR A 268 5.81 -18.57 -5.93
N HIS A 269 6.05 -18.93 -4.66
CA HIS A 269 7.16 -19.71 -4.09
C HIS A 269 8.38 -19.95 -5.02
N GLY A 270 9.14 -18.91 -5.33
CA GLY A 270 10.40 -19.01 -6.07
C GLY A 270 10.36 -18.69 -7.57
N GLN A 271 9.20 -18.71 -8.23
CA GLN A 271 9.16 -18.59 -9.70
C GLN A 271 9.29 -17.15 -10.21
N TRP A 272 8.83 -16.17 -9.44
CA TRP A 272 8.81 -14.76 -9.84
C TRP A 272 9.65 -13.87 -8.93
N GLN A 273 10.75 -14.45 -8.40
CA GLN A 273 11.81 -13.72 -7.75
C GLN A 273 12.65 -13.00 -8.82
N ILE A 274 12.80 -11.69 -8.67
CA ILE A 274 13.63 -10.84 -9.54
C ILE A 274 15.06 -10.74 -9.01
N VAL A 275 15.21 -10.62 -7.68
CA VAL A 275 16.48 -10.42 -6.95
C VAL A 275 16.60 -11.43 -5.83
#